data_AF-A0A1Y2ACJ3-F1
#
_entry.id   AF-A0A1Y2ACJ3-F1
#
_cell.length_a   1.000
_cell.length_b   1.000
_cell.length_c   1.000
_cell.angle_alpha   90.00
_cell.angle_beta   90.00
_cell.angle_gamma   90.00
#
_symmetry.space_group_name_H-M   'P 1'
#
loop_
_entity.id
_entity.type
_entity.pdbx_description
1 polymer ?
#
loop_
_entity_poly.entity_id
_entity_poly.type
_entity_poly.pdbx_seq_one_letter_code
_entity_poly.pdbx_strand_id
1 'polypeptide(L)'
;MLPPYPGPYSVGIAPFEIAPDGENAFGVMGSLFYPADLSQVKAPVKSKWLLGPSKLYAVGFGTYAGLPKRFNETVLSWYLDSAKIPSILSPPVVPASTLSGPIPVVVFCHGLAGNQTSYSQFCGSLASKGMIVLAIEHRDGSTTSARNNYQDKIEYVRPPWL
;
A
#
# COMPACT_ATOMS: atom_id res chain seq x y z
N MET A 1 7.61 -6.22 -14.09
CA MET A 1 7.55 -6.96 -12.80
C MET A 1 8.59 -6.33 -11.90
N LEU A 2 8.27 -6.02 -10.63
CA LEU A 2 9.23 -5.39 -9.73
C LEU A 2 10.30 -6.39 -9.24
N PRO A 3 11.54 -5.95 -8.94
CA PRO A 3 12.60 -6.84 -8.49
C PRO A 3 12.30 -7.43 -7.10
N PRO A 4 12.84 -8.62 -6.77
CA PRO A 4 12.67 -9.23 -5.46
C PRO A 4 13.31 -8.36 -4.36
N TYR A 5 12.80 -8.48 -3.13
CA TYR A 5 13.37 -7.75 -2.00
C TYR A 5 14.73 -8.34 -1.59
N PRO A 6 15.69 -7.50 -1.16
CA PRO A 6 17.08 -7.92 -0.98
C PRO A 6 17.38 -8.65 0.34
N GLY A 7 16.46 -8.63 1.32
CA GLY A 7 16.70 -9.22 2.64
C GLY A 7 16.39 -10.72 2.72
N PRO A 8 16.78 -11.38 3.82
CA PRO A 8 16.63 -12.83 3.99
C PRO A 8 15.18 -13.29 4.19
N TYR A 9 14.29 -12.41 4.61
CA TYR A 9 12.90 -12.76 4.89
C TYR A 9 12.00 -12.55 3.67
N SER A 10 11.09 -13.50 3.45
CA SER A 10 9.94 -13.27 2.58
C SER A 10 9.06 -12.17 3.17
N VAL A 11 8.35 -11.43 2.33
CA VAL A 11 7.59 -10.25 2.76
C VAL A 11 6.09 -10.47 2.61
N GLY A 12 5.36 -10.27 3.69
CA GLY A 12 3.91 -10.17 3.73
C GLY A 12 3.45 -8.73 3.56
N ILE A 13 2.24 -8.57 3.04
CA ILE A 13 1.51 -7.31 3.06
C ILE A 13 0.10 -7.54 3.60
N ALA A 14 -0.31 -6.75 4.59
CA ALA A 14 -1.67 -6.78 5.13
C ALA A 14 -2.24 -5.36 5.13
N PRO A 15 -3.28 -5.06 4.33
CA PRO A 15 -4.00 -3.81 4.44
C PRO A 15 -4.77 -3.76 5.76
N PHE A 16 -4.86 -2.59 6.37
CA PHE A 16 -5.65 -2.35 7.56
C PHE A 16 -6.38 -1.01 7.45
N GLU A 17 -7.47 -0.91 8.18
CA GLU A 17 -8.22 0.32 8.39
C GLU A 17 -8.73 0.30 9.83
N ILE A 18 -8.46 1.37 10.57
CA ILE A 18 -8.85 1.54 11.97
C ILE A 18 -9.81 2.72 12.01
N ALA A 19 -10.99 2.48 12.59
CA ALA A 19 -11.99 3.52 12.79
C ALA A 19 -11.50 4.57 13.81
N PRO A 20 -11.95 5.83 13.69
CA PRO A 20 -11.66 6.86 14.70
C PRO A 20 -12.23 6.47 16.07
N ASP A 21 -11.51 6.82 17.13
CA ASP A 21 -11.96 6.67 18.52
C ASP A 21 -12.21 8.06 19.13
N GLY A 22 -13.48 8.45 19.25
CA GLY A 22 -13.93 9.74 19.82
C GLY A 22 -14.46 10.77 18.82
N GLU A 23 -15.12 11.81 19.35
CA GLU A 23 -15.94 12.79 18.59
C GLU A 23 -15.17 13.70 17.60
N ASN A 24 -13.84 13.68 17.58
CA ASN A 24 -13.02 14.46 16.63
C ASN A 24 -11.78 13.68 16.14
N ALA A 25 -11.83 12.36 16.21
CA ALA A 25 -10.73 11.52 15.73
C ALA A 25 -10.87 11.22 14.23
N PHE A 26 -9.73 11.00 13.57
CA PHE A 26 -9.68 10.49 12.20
C PHE A 26 -9.25 9.02 12.23
N GLY A 27 -9.88 8.21 11.36
CA GLY A 27 -9.44 6.84 11.15
C GLY A 27 -8.07 6.77 10.47
N VAL A 28 -7.38 5.65 10.65
CA VAL A 28 -6.05 5.41 10.04
C VAL A 28 -6.17 4.24 9.06
N MET A 29 -5.64 4.42 7.86
CA MET A 29 -5.60 3.40 6.83
C MET A 29 -4.18 3.23 6.30
N GLY A 30 -3.86 2.02 5.88
CA GLY A 30 -2.59 1.74 5.24
C GLY A 30 -2.34 0.26 5.05
N SER A 31 -1.08 -0.05 4.80
CA SER A 31 -0.60 -1.42 4.64
C SER A 31 0.59 -1.68 5.54
N LEU A 32 0.55 -2.82 6.23
CA LEU A 32 1.68 -3.38 6.95
C LEU A 32 2.53 -4.20 5.99
N PHE A 33 3.82 -3.90 5.88
CA PHE A 33 4.82 -4.79 5.30
C PHE A 33 5.61 -5.44 6.43
N TYR A 34 5.76 -6.76 6.40
CA TYR A 34 6.36 -7.50 7.52
C TYR A 34 7.07 -8.77 7.04
N PRO A 35 8.01 -9.31 7.84
CA PRO A 35 8.63 -10.62 7.58
C PRO A 35 7.56 -11.71 7.67
N ALA A 36 7.37 -12.46 6.59
CA ALA A 36 6.35 -13.49 6.48
C ALA A 36 6.94 -14.89 6.57
N ASP A 37 6.26 -15.76 7.32
CA ASP A 37 6.53 -17.20 7.32
C ASP A 37 5.70 -17.86 6.22
N LEU A 38 6.37 -18.27 5.15
CA LEU A 38 5.74 -18.94 4.02
C LEU A 38 5.80 -20.47 4.12
N SER A 39 6.40 -21.04 5.17
CA SER A 39 6.56 -22.50 5.32
C SER A 39 5.22 -23.24 5.36
N GLN A 40 4.18 -22.61 5.91
CA GLN A 40 2.83 -23.17 6.04
C GLN A 40 1.88 -22.72 4.90
N VAL A 41 2.34 -21.87 3.99
CA VAL A 41 1.49 -21.28 2.94
C VAL A 41 1.56 -22.15 1.67
N LYS A 42 0.55 -23.01 1.48
CA LYS A 42 0.49 -23.93 0.33
C LYS A 42 0.41 -23.24 -1.04
N ALA A 43 -0.29 -22.10 -1.12
CA ALA A 43 -0.53 -21.37 -2.36
C ALA A 43 -0.38 -19.85 -2.13
N PRO A 44 0.86 -19.31 -2.12
CA PRO A 44 1.10 -17.91 -1.83
C PRO A 44 0.54 -17.01 -2.93
N VAL A 45 -0.40 -16.12 -2.56
CA VAL A 45 -0.99 -15.14 -3.47
C VAL A 45 -0.15 -13.87 -3.46
N LYS A 46 0.48 -13.54 -4.59
CA LYS A 46 1.17 -12.25 -4.74
C LYS A 46 0.16 -11.11 -4.68
N SER A 47 0.51 -10.08 -3.92
CA SER A 47 -0.32 -8.89 -3.79
C SER A 47 -0.30 -8.04 -5.07
N LYS A 48 -1.44 -7.40 -5.36
CA LYS A 48 -1.53 -6.38 -6.40
C LYS A 48 -0.78 -5.13 -5.96
N TRP A 49 -0.28 -4.36 -6.91
CA TRP A 49 0.29 -3.05 -6.61
C TRP A 49 -0.79 -2.09 -6.11
N LEU A 50 -2.00 -2.13 -6.68
CA LEU A 50 -3.12 -1.34 -6.20
C LEU A 50 -4.04 -2.19 -5.30
N LEU A 51 -4.15 -1.78 -4.03
CA LEU A 51 -5.02 -2.42 -3.05
C LEU A 51 -6.38 -1.73 -3.06
N GLY A 52 -7.31 -2.29 -3.83
CA GLY A 52 -8.66 -1.75 -4.03
C GLY A 52 -9.01 -1.65 -5.51
N PRO A 53 -10.14 -1.00 -5.86
CA PRO A 53 -10.58 -0.94 -7.25
C PRO A 53 -9.63 -0.13 -8.12
N SER A 54 -8.98 -0.75 -9.09
CA SER A 54 -7.95 -0.13 -9.94
C SER A 54 -8.43 1.12 -10.67
N LYS A 55 -9.74 1.20 -11.01
CA LYS A 55 -10.36 2.40 -11.58
C LYS A 55 -10.27 3.62 -10.67
N LEU A 56 -10.38 3.43 -9.35
CA LEU A 56 -10.29 4.51 -8.38
C LEU A 56 -8.92 5.19 -8.45
N TYR A 57 -7.85 4.40 -8.28
CA TYR A 57 -6.48 4.91 -8.33
C TYR A 57 -6.09 5.41 -9.72
N ALA A 58 -6.56 4.77 -10.80
CA ALA A 58 -6.25 5.19 -12.17
C ALA A 58 -6.80 6.57 -12.50
N VAL A 59 -8.02 6.90 -12.05
CA VAL A 59 -8.56 8.26 -12.18
C VAL A 59 -7.68 9.26 -11.43
N GLY A 60 -7.27 8.92 -10.21
CA GLY A 60 -6.34 9.71 -9.40
C GLY A 60 -5.00 10.01 -10.08
N PHE A 61 -4.31 8.97 -10.54
CA PHE A 61 -3.04 9.11 -11.27
C PHE A 61 -3.21 9.92 -12.55
N GLY A 62 -4.30 9.70 -13.29
CA GLY A 62 -4.57 10.44 -14.51
C GLY A 62 -4.82 11.94 -14.27
N THR A 63 -5.57 12.30 -13.22
CA THR A 63 -5.77 13.69 -12.80
C THR A 63 -4.47 14.35 -12.38
N TYR A 64 -3.62 13.64 -11.62
CA TYR A 64 -2.29 14.11 -11.26
C TYR A 64 -1.41 14.37 -12.50
N ALA A 65 -1.39 13.42 -13.45
CA ALA A 65 -0.63 13.53 -14.69
C ALA A 65 -1.21 14.51 -15.73
N GLY A 66 -2.38 15.09 -15.50
CA GLY A 66 -3.05 16.02 -16.44
C GLY A 66 -3.65 15.34 -17.67
N LEU A 67 -3.98 14.04 -17.57
CA LEU A 67 -4.52 13.25 -18.68
C LEU A 67 -6.04 13.44 -18.85
N PRO A 68 -6.58 13.41 -20.08
CA PRO A 68 -8.02 13.50 -20.32
C PRO A 68 -8.80 12.37 -19.65
N LYS A 69 -9.95 12.68 -19.03
CA LYS A 69 -10.75 11.72 -18.24
C LYS A 69 -11.05 10.38 -18.95
N ARG A 70 -11.35 10.43 -20.26
CA ARG A 70 -11.65 9.24 -21.08
C ARG A 70 -10.46 8.27 -21.22
N PHE A 71 -9.23 8.76 -21.09
CA PHE A 71 -8.03 7.92 -21.12
C PHE A 71 -7.78 7.23 -19.77
N ASN A 72 -8.11 7.91 -18.67
CA ASN A 72 -7.84 7.48 -17.29
C ASN A 72 -8.68 6.26 -16.88
N GLU A 73 -9.96 6.24 -17.27
CA GLU A 73 -10.92 5.24 -16.79
C GLU A 73 -10.72 3.85 -17.40
N THR A 74 -10.11 3.74 -18.59
CA THR A 74 -10.07 2.49 -19.37
C THR A 74 -8.66 1.96 -19.60
N VAL A 75 -7.76 2.75 -20.20
CA VAL A 75 -6.43 2.26 -20.60
C VAL A 75 -5.50 2.17 -19.38
N LEU A 76 -5.48 3.25 -18.58
CA LEU A 76 -4.63 3.32 -17.40
C LEU A 76 -5.09 2.34 -16.32
N SER A 77 -6.40 2.19 -16.11
CA SER A 77 -6.94 1.25 -15.12
C SER A 77 -6.60 -0.20 -15.44
N TRP A 78 -6.66 -0.61 -16.71
CA TRP A 78 -6.27 -1.94 -17.16
C TRP A 78 -4.76 -2.20 -16.97
N TYR A 79 -3.91 -1.25 -17.38
CA TYR A 79 -2.46 -1.37 -17.20
C TYR A 79 -2.09 -1.54 -15.74
N LEU A 80 -2.65 -0.70 -14.87
CA LEU A 80 -2.36 -0.70 -13.44
C LEU A 80 -2.92 -1.92 -12.70
N ASP A 81 -4.04 -2.51 -13.13
CA ASP A 81 -4.61 -3.70 -12.50
C ASP A 81 -3.72 -4.95 -12.63
N SER A 82 -2.89 -4.98 -13.68
CA SER A 82 -1.93 -6.07 -13.92
C SER A 82 -0.68 -6.01 -13.05
N ALA A 83 -0.40 -4.85 -12.45
CA ALA A 83 0.82 -4.64 -11.67
C ALA A 83 0.78 -5.41 -10.35
N LYS A 84 1.84 -6.16 -10.08
CA LYS A 84 2.01 -6.96 -8.85
C LYS A 84 3.30 -6.57 -8.15
N ILE A 85 3.28 -6.70 -6.82
CA ILE A 85 4.44 -6.50 -5.97
C ILE A 85 5.00 -7.85 -5.49
N PRO A 86 6.30 -7.94 -5.14
CA PRO A 86 6.91 -9.17 -4.67
C PRO A 86 6.59 -9.46 -3.19
N SER A 87 5.39 -9.11 -2.73
CA SER A 87 4.87 -9.40 -1.40
C SER A 87 3.70 -10.38 -1.49
N ILE A 88 3.51 -11.20 -0.45
CA ILE A 88 2.38 -12.12 -0.33
C ILE A 88 1.25 -11.44 0.45
N LEU A 89 0.01 -11.58 -0.01
CA LEU A 89 -1.15 -10.97 0.65
C LEU A 89 -1.52 -11.75 1.92
N SER A 90 -1.48 -11.06 3.06
CA SER A 90 -1.87 -11.53 4.40
C SER A 90 -1.33 -12.91 4.82
N PRO A 91 -0.05 -13.26 4.60
CA PRO A 91 0.54 -14.49 5.13
C PRO A 91 0.75 -14.39 6.65
N PRO A 92 1.00 -15.53 7.34
CA PRO A 92 1.46 -15.52 8.73
C PRO A 92 2.75 -14.72 8.91
N VAL A 93 2.87 -14.04 10.05
CA VAL A 93 4.09 -13.32 10.46
C VAL A 93 5.15 -14.34 10.91
N VAL A 94 6.42 -14.05 10.65
CA VAL A 94 7.54 -14.84 11.21
C VAL A 94 7.46 -14.84 12.75
N PRO A 95 7.65 -16.01 13.41
CA PRO A 95 7.68 -16.07 14.87
C PRO A 95 8.74 -15.13 15.46
N ALA A 96 8.41 -14.46 16.57
CA ALA A 96 9.33 -13.53 17.23
C ALA A 96 10.66 -14.18 17.65
N SER A 97 10.65 -15.49 17.94
CA SER A 97 11.87 -16.28 18.24
C SER A 97 12.86 -16.35 17.08
N THR A 98 12.40 -16.17 15.84
CA THR A 98 13.23 -16.22 14.63
C THR A 98 13.87 -14.86 14.33
N LEU A 99 13.39 -13.79 14.96
CA LEU A 99 13.97 -12.45 14.88
C LEU A 99 14.91 -12.26 16.06
N SER A 100 16.12 -11.73 15.79
CA SER A 100 17.11 -11.50 16.84
C SER A 100 16.77 -10.23 17.61
N GLY A 101 15.99 -10.36 18.68
CA GLY A 101 15.64 -9.27 19.59
C GLY A 101 14.35 -8.52 19.22
N PRO A 102 14.15 -7.31 19.77
CA PRO A 102 12.97 -6.50 19.51
C PRO A 102 12.79 -6.18 18.02
N ILE A 103 11.55 -6.21 17.54
CA ILE A 103 11.23 -5.96 16.13
C ILE A 103 11.14 -4.46 15.88
N PRO A 104 11.97 -3.87 15.00
CA PRO A 104 11.87 -2.45 14.67
C PRO A 104 10.57 -2.15 13.90
N VAL A 105 9.91 -1.05 14.26
CA VAL A 105 8.71 -0.56 13.58
C VAL A 105 9.02 0.76 12.89
N VAL A 106 8.66 0.85 11.61
CA VAL A 106 8.84 2.05 10.77
C VAL A 106 7.48 2.53 10.33
N VAL A 107 7.16 3.81 10.56
CA VAL A 107 5.99 4.46 9.97
C VAL A 107 6.45 5.20 8.71
N PHE A 108 5.83 4.90 7.58
CA PHE A 108 6.15 5.48 6.28
C PHE A 108 4.96 6.27 5.75
N CYS A 109 5.23 7.52 5.36
CA CYS A 109 4.28 8.43 4.73
C CYS A 109 4.67 8.65 3.28
N HIS A 110 3.70 8.62 2.37
CA HIS A 110 3.96 8.84 0.95
C HIS A 110 3.99 10.34 0.61
N GLY A 111 4.60 10.67 -0.54
CA GLY A 111 4.52 12.01 -1.12
C GLY A 111 3.21 12.29 -1.85
N LEU A 112 3.14 13.44 -2.51
CA LEU A 112 1.99 13.85 -3.32
C LEU A 112 1.68 12.81 -4.40
N ALA A 113 0.39 12.54 -4.61
CA ALA A 113 -0.12 11.50 -5.51
C ALA A 113 0.42 10.08 -5.20
N GLY A 114 0.92 9.85 -3.99
CA GLY A 114 1.23 8.52 -3.49
C GLY A 114 -0.01 7.79 -2.99
N ASN A 115 0.20 6.56 -2.51
CA ASN A 115 -0.71 5.75 -1.72
C ASN A 115 0.11 4.74 -0.90
N GLN A 116 -0.56 3.88 -0.12
CA GLN A 116 0.07 2.88 0.77
C GLN A 116 1.00 1.85 0.08
N THR A 117 0.97 1.74 -1.26
CA THR A 117 1.80 0.79 -2.02
C THR A 117 2.72 1.44 -3.05
N SER A 118 2.67 2.77 -3.24
CA SER A 118 3.54 3.50 -4.16
C SER A 118 5.02 3.23 -3.89
N TYR A 119 5.39 3.10 -2.62
CA TYR A 119 6.75 2.82 -2.16
C TYR A 119 6.97 1.36 -1.73
N SER A 120 6.17 0.42 -2.27
CA SER A 120 6.26 -1.02 -1.94
C SER A 120 7.66 -1.61 -2.07
N GLN A 121 8.48 -1.14 -3.01
CA GLN A 121 9.89 -1.54 -3.13
C GLN A 121 10.73 -1.13 -1.92
N PHE A 122 10.55 0.09 -1.43
CA PHE A 122 11.25 0.59 -0.26
C PHE A 122 10.73 -0.10 1.02
N CYS A 123 9.42 -0.08 1.24
CA CYS A 123 8.79 -0.68 2.42
C CYS A 123 9.07 -2.19 2.52
N GLY A 124 8.95 -2.92 1.41
CA GLY A 124 9.28 -4.34 1.36
C GLY A 124 10.78 -4.62 1.50
N SER A 125 11.66 -3.71 1.07
CA SER A 125 13.11 -3.85 1.30
C SER A 125 13.52 -3.68 2.77
N LEU A 126 12.76 -2.91 3.55
CA LEU A 126 12.94 -2.83 5.00
C LEU A 126 12.33 -4.07 5.69
N ALA A 127 11.13 -4.49 5.26
CA ALA A 127 10.47 -5.67 5.82
C ALA A 127 11.26 -6.97 5.60
N SER A 128 11.86 -7.14 4.41
CA SER A 128 12.73 -8.30 4.13
C SER A 128 13.98 -8.36 5.01
N LYS A 129 14.35 -7.26 5.68
CA LYS A 129 15.46 -7.19 6.66
C LYS A 129 15.01 -7.37 8.11
N GLY A 130 13.75 -7.74 8.36
CA GLY A 130 13.24 -8.04 9.71
C GLY A 130 12.48 -6.90 10.38
N MET A 131 12.11 -5.85 9.65
CA MET A 131 11.35 -4.71 10.20
C MET A 131 9.84 -4.86 9.91
N ILE A 132 9.00 -4.24 10.74
CA ILE A 132 7.59 -4.00 10.39
C ILE A 132 7.47 -2.58 9.86
N VAL A 133 6.92 -2.41 8.66
CA VAL A 133 6.70 -1.10 8.05
C VAL A 133 5.21 -0.83 7.91
N LEU A 134 4.76 0.24 8.55
CA LEU A 134 3.42 0.78 8.50
C LEU A 134 3.37 1.86 7.40
N ALA A 135 2.93 1.50 6.20
CA ALA A 135 2.77 2.44 5.08
C ALA A 135 1.37 3.07 5.12
N ILE A 136 1.29 4.33 5.57
CA ILE A 136 0.04 5.05 5.77
C ILE A 136 -0.50 5.57 4.44
N GLU A 137 -1.83 5.51 4.28
CA GLU A 137 -2.55 6.20 3.22
C GLU A 137 -3.21 7.45 3.78
N HIS A 138 -2.81 8.62 3.29
CA HIS A 138 -3.38 9.90 3.73
C HIS A 138 -4.80 10.09 3.15
N ARG A 139 -5.69 10.70 3.94
CA ARG A 139 -7.08 11.02 3.57
C ARG A 139 -7.32 12.53 3.47
N ASP A 140 -6.27 13.30 3.24
CA ASP A 140 -6.24 14.76 3.19
C ASP A 140 -6.33 15.34 1.76
N GLY A 141 -6.53 14.48 0.75
CA GLY A 141 -6.54 14.86 -0.66
C GLY A 141 -5.16 14.82 -1.36
N SER A 142 -4.09 14.51 -0.64
CA SER A 142 -2.74 14.35 -1.21
C SER A 142 -2.54 13.02 -1.95
N THR A 143 -3.29 11.99 -1.56
CA THR A 143 -3.30 10.65 -2.20
C THR A 143 -3.94 10.73 -3.58
N THR A 144 -3.49 9.89 -4.52
CA THR A 144 -4.13 9.76 -5.84
C THR A 144 -5.64 9.54 -5.75
N SER A 145 -6.06 8.66 -4.86
CA SER A 145 -7.44 8.51 -4.42
C SER A 145 -7.41 7.69 -3.14
N ALA A 146 -8.28 8.02 -2.19
CA ALA A 146 -8.46 7.27 -0.96
C ALA A 146 -9.93 6.88 -0.78
N ARG A 147 -10.19 5.95 0.13
CA ARG A 147 -11.55 5.61 0.59
C ARG A 147 -11.68 5.89 2.08
N ASN A 148 -12.82 6.42 2.51
CA ASN A 148 -13.20 6.49 3.91
C ASN A 148 -14.19 5.35 4.21
N ASN A 149 -13.91 4.50 5.21
CA ASN A 149 -14.80 3.42 5.66
C ASN A 149 -15.33 2.55 4.52
N TYR A 150 -14.51 2.27 3.50
CA TYR A 150 -14.89 1.57 2.26
C TYR A 150 -16.03 2.18 1.42
N GLN A 151 -16.60 3.33 1.80
CA GLN A 151 -17.79 3.92 1.18
C GLN A 151 -17.51 5.25 0.47
N ASP A 152 -16.87 6.22 1.14
CA ASP A 152 -16.68 7.55 0.56
C ASP A 152 -15.40 7.65 -0.26
N LYS A 153 -15.51 8.21 -1.46
CA LYS A 153 -14.38 8.48 -2.35
C LYS A 153 -13.74 9.80 -1.97
N ILE A 154 -12.45 9.78 -1.63
CA ILE A 154 -11.63 10.98 -1.50
C ILE A 154 -10.81 11.10 -2.78
N GLU A 155 -11.11 12.13 -3.56
CA GLU A 155 -10.39 12.40 -4.82
C GLU A 155 -9.11 13.17 -4.55
N TYR A 156 -8.10 12.96 -5.40
CA TYR A 156 -6.91 13.80 -5.41
C TYR A 156 -7.28 15.25 -5.67
N VAL A 157 -6.78 16.15 -4.82
CA VAL A 157 -6.94 17.59 -4.98
C VAL A 157 -5.62 18.18 -5.45
N ARG A 158 -5.60 18.71 -6.67
CA ARG A 158 -4.41 19.39 -7.19
C ARG A 158 -4.17 20.68 -6.38
N PRO A 159 -2.97 20.86 -5.81
CA PRO A 159 -2.62 22.11 -5.16
C PRO A 159 -2.63 23.29 -6.15
N PRO A 160 -3.00 24.51 -5.72
CA PRO A 160 -3.11 25.67 -6.62
C PRO A 160 -1.78 26.17 -7.20
N TRP A 161 -0.65 25.65 -6.71
CA TRP A 161 0.70 26.00 -7.17
C TRP A 161 1.30 25.02 -8.20
N LEU A 162 0.51 24.05 -8.69
CA LEU A 162 0.86 23.08 -9.74
C LEU A 162 -0.08 23.18 -10.93
#